data_AF-A0A3M6VT22-F1
#
_entry.id   AF-A0A3M6VT22-F1
#
_cell.length_a   1.000
_cell.length_b   1.000
_cell.length_c   1.000
_cell.angle_alpha   90.00
_cell.angle_beta   90.00
_cell.angle_gamma   90.00
#
_symmetry.space_group_name_H-M   'P 1'
#
loop_
_entity.id
_entity.type
_entity.pdbx_description
1 polymer ?
#
loop_
_entity_poly.entity_id
_entity_poly.type
_entity_poly.pdbx_seq_one_letter_code
_entity_poly.pdbx_strand_id
1 'polypeptide(L)'
;MGRTVLHDPSFRDSSFLNLAICIGGIYICYLSYGIFQEKIFTYRSPSGNKFTATLFMLFVQCFTNSLVAYAATFVWKPKRSRMPLAPFAFTAAAYLGAMLCSNEALKHVSFPTQALGKSCKMIPVMLMGVLIRRKKYTLRDYICVVVITSGIAVFQLGKGSAKHAERENSTYGLLLLFLSLTLDGISGPKQEEIAHQLRPSVHQQMLNTNIWAVIYTGVGALVTGQALEGLMFCIENPAILNSVFYFSVCSALGQNFIYFTIQQFSALTCTTITTTRKFFTILFSVVWYGHELSVMSWLGVAVVFVGLGWELSSKYRKYQTQSAKFT
;
A
#
# COMPACT_ATOMS: atom_id res chain seq x y z
N MET A 1 -14.47 14.60 -45.04
CA MET A 1 -13.60 15.52 -44.24
C MET A 1 -13.17 14.79 -42.96
N GLY A 2 -12.09 14.01 -43.05
CA GLY A 2 -11.49 13.37 -41.89
C GLY A 2 -10.63 14.37 -41.15
N ARG A 3 -10.88 14.56 -39.85
CA ARG A 3 -9.98 15.31 -38.97
C ARG A 3 -8.77 14.42 -38.68
N THR A 4 -7.65 14.72 -39.31
CA THR A 4 -6.31 14.28 -38.91
C THR A 4 -6.07 14.79 -37.49
N VAL A 5 -6.25 13.92 -36.49
CA VAL A 5 -5.78 14.18 -35.14
C VAL A 5 -4.28 13.91 -35.15
N LEU A 6 -3.47 14.96 -35.38
CA LEU A 6 -2.03 14.92 -35.16
C LEU A 6 -1.78 14.51 -33.70
N HIS A 7 -1.29 13.28 -33.48
CA HIS A 7 -1.00 12.79 -32.15
C HIS A 7 0.35 13.34 -31.70
N ASP A 8 0.31 14.15 -30.65
CA ASP A 8 1.46 14.85 -30.09
C ASP A 8 2.34 13.84 -29.30
N PRO A 9 3.66 13.73 -29.56
CA PRO A 9 4.58 12.84 -28.83
C PRO A 9 4.59 13.06 -27.30
N SER A 10 4.08 14.21 -26.84
CA SER A 10 3.89 14.57 -25.42
C SER A 10 3.04 13.57 -24.63
N PHE A 11 2.07 12.88 -25.25
CA PHE A 11 1.18 11.93 -24.57
C PHE A 11 1.89 10.61 -24.17
N ARG A 12 2.91 10.20 -24.94
CA ARG A 12 3.66 8.94 -24.75
C ARG A 12 4.62 9.04 -23.56
N ASP A 13 5.31 10.17 -23.44
CA ASP A 13 6.18 10.46 -22.29
C ASP A 13 5.36 10.63 -21.01
N SER A 14 4.17 11.23 -21.11
CA SER A 14 3.30 11.49 -19.97
C SER A 14 2.91 10.23 -19.19
N SER A 15 2.65 9.08 -19.85
CA SER A 15 2.21 7.86 -19.14
C SER A 15 3.33 7.13 -18.40
N PHE A 16 4.52 7.05 -19.00
CA PHE A 16 5.69 6.48 -18.32
C PHE A 16 6.17 7.41 -17.20
N LEU A 17 6.20 8.72 -17.46
CA LEU A 17 6.47 9.73 -16.45
C LEU A 17 5.48 9.65 -15.30
N ASN A 18 4.18 9.50 -15.57
CA ASN A 18 3.15 9.30 -14.55
C ASN A 18 3.44 8.04 -13.71
N LEU A 19 3.82 6.92 -14.34
CA LEU A 19 4.19 5.70 -13.61
C LEU A 19 5.43 5.91 -12.73
N ALA A 20 6.46 6.56 -13.26
CA ALA A 20 7.67 6.89 -12.52
C ALA A 20 7.40 7.82 -11.33
N ILE A 21 6.55 8.85 -11.53
CA ILE A 21 6.08 9.76 -10.47
C ILE A 21 5.29 8.97 -9.40
N CYS A 22 4.44 8.03 -9.81
CA CYS A 22 3.72 7.16 -8.86
C CYS A 22 4.67 6.31 -8.04
N ILE A 23 5.66 5.68 -8.68
CA ILE A 23 6.67 4.86 -8.00
C ILE A 23 7.45 5.72 -7.01
N GLY A 24 8.03 6.82 -7.48
CA GLY A 24 8.81 7.75 -6.64
C GLY A 24 7.99 8.30 -5.48
N GLY A 25 6.77 8.78 -5.75
CA GLY A 25 5.85 9.30 -4.74
C GLY A 25 5.46 8.26 -3.69
N ILE A 26 5.09 7.04 -4.11
CA ILE A 26 4.78 5.94 -3.19
C ILE A 26 6.01 5.53 -2.39
N TYR A 27 7.21 5.51 -2.97
CA TYR A 27 8.43 5.12 -2.29
C TYR A 27 8.79 6.16 -1.24
N ILE A 28 8.94 7.43 -1.62
CA ILE A 28 9.33 8.52 -0.72
C ILE A 28 8.32 8.65 0.42
N CYS A 29 7.02 8.74 0.11
CA CYS A 29 6.00 8.97 1.14
C CYS A 29 5.93 7.82 2.14
N TYR A 30 5.94 6.56 1.66
CA TYR A 30 5.74 5.43 2.57
C TYR A 30 7.01 4.88 3.21
N LEU A 31 8.20 5.20 2.67
CA LEU A 31 9.46 5.02 3.41
C LEU A 31 9.50 5.97 4.60
N SER A 32 9.25 7.27 4.35
CA SER A 32 9.16 8.27 5.42
C SER A 32 8.06 7.92 6.43
N TYR A 33 6.88 7.53 5.96
CA TYR A 33 5.81 7.00 6.82
C TYR A 33 6.29 5.89 7.75
N GLY A 34 7.02 4.90 7.22
CA GLY A 34 7.57 3.79 8.00
C GLY A 34 8.54 4.24 9.08
N ILE A 35 9.44 5.18 8.76
CA ILE A 35 10.40 5.76 9.71
C ILE A 35 9.68 6.45 10.87
N PHE A 36 8.68 7.29 10.58
CA PHE A 36 7.93 7.97 11.64
C PHE A 36 7.04 7.00 12.42
N GLN A 37 6.46 6.00 11.76
CA GLN A 37 5.70 4.94 12.42
C GLN A 37 6.59 4.18 13.42
N GLU A 38 7.79 3.77 13.00
CA GLU A 38 8.75 3.10 13.87
C GLU A 38 9.12 3.98 15.05
N LYS A 39 9.47 5.26 14.81
CA LYS A 39 9.76 6.24 15.89
C LYS A 39 8.64 6.34 16.92
N ILE A 40 7.37 6.33 16.48
CA ILE A 40 6.22 6.38 17.39
C ILE A 40 6.14 5.11 18.25
N PHE A 41 6.28 3.92 17.66
CA PHE A 41 6.17 2.66 18.40
C PHE A 41 7.40 2.31 19.25
N THR A 42 8.58 2.83 18.90
CA THR A 42 9.81 2.67 19.69
C THR A 42 9.97 3.76 20.75
N TYR A 43 9.18 4.83 20.69
CA TYR A 43 9.23 5.90 21.68
C TYR A 43 8.97 5.38 23.09
N ARG A 44 9.75 5.89 24.03
CA ARG A 44 9.61 5.65 25.48
C ARG A 44 9.38 6.98 26.16
N SER A 45 8.33 7.07 26.96
CA SER A 45 8.12 8.22 27.84
C SER A 45 9.24 8.32 28.88
N PRO A 46 9.40 9.47 29.57
CA PRO A 46 10.31 9.59 30.71
C PRO A 46 10.03 8.55 31.82
N SER A 47 8.78 8.09 31.93
CA SER A 47 8.33 7.03 32.82
C SER A 47 8.54 5.60 32.27
N GLY A 48 9.08 5.45 31.05
CA GLY A 48 9.37 4.16 30.40
C GLY A 48 8.20 3.52 29.64
N ASN A 49 7.02 4.15 29.63
CA ASN A 49 5.83 3.65 28.94
C ASN A 49 5.98 3.78 27.41
N LYS A 50 5.42 2.81 26.68
CA LYS A 50 5.35 2.83 25.21
C LYS A 50 4.02 3.36 24.72
N PHE A 51 4.01 3.89 23.50
CA PHE A 51 2.76 4.19 22.81
C PHE A 51 2.08 2.90 22.33
N THR A 52 0.86 2.64 22.83
CA THR A 52 0.08 1.42 22.53
C THR A 52 -1.24 1.67 21.80
N ALA A 53 -1.72 2.92 21.78
CA ALA A 53 -3.00 3.33 21.21
C ALA A 53 -3.00 3.37 19.66
N THR A 54 -2.94 2.20 19.03
CA THR A 54 -2.86 2.04 17.56
C THR A 54 -4.10 2.59 16.84
N LEU A 55 -5.31 2.36 17.37
CA LEU A 55 -6.56 2.84 16.77
C LEU A 55 -6.65 4.37 16.80
N PHE A 56 -6.15 5.01 17.86
CA PHE A 56 -6.03 6.46 17.93
C PHE A 56 -5.07 6.99 16.86
N MET A 57 -3.90 6.37 16.70
CA MET A 57 -2.95 6.75 15.64
C MET A 57 -3.59 6.63 14.25
N LEU A 58 -4.31 5.53 13.97
CA LEU A 58 -5.01 5.33 12.70
C LEU A 58 -6.15 6.32 12.50
N PHE A 59 -6.86 6.70 13.56
CA PHE A 59 -7.88 7.75 13.52
C PHE A 59 -7.28 9.09 13.10
N VAL A 60 -6.20 9.55 13.77
CA VAL A 60 -5.51 10.80 13.42
C VAL A 60 -5.07 10.77 11.95
N GLN A 61 -4.45 9.66 11.52
CA GLN A 61 -4.06 9.46 10.12
C GLN A 61 -5.24 9.61 9.15
N CYS A 62 -6.33 8.88 9.39
CA CYS A 62 -7.50 8.89 8.50
C CYS A 62 -8.19 10.26 8.49
N PHE A 63 -8.19 10.96 9.62
CA PHE A 63 -8.70 12.32 9.73
C PHE A 63 -7.86 13.28 8.90
N THR A 64 -6.52 13.26 9.04
CA THR A 64 -5.61 14.07 8.22
C THR A 64 -5.75 13.75 6.73
N ASN A 65 -5.84 12.47 6.36
CA ASN A 65 -6.08 12.08 4.96
C ASN A 65 -7.38 12.70 4.43
N SER A 66 -8.46 12.64 5.21
CA SER A 66 -9.75 13.24 4.83
C SER A 66 -9.63 14.75 4.64
N LEU A 67 -8.94 15.44 5.56
CA LEU A 67 -8.74 16.88 5.50
C LEU A 67 -7.93 17.29 4.26
N VAL A 68 -6.81 16.61 4.00
CA VAL A 68 -5.97 16.87 2.81
C VAL A 68 -6.72 16.58 1.53
N ALA A 69 -7.48 15.47 1.47
CA ALA A 69 -8.29 15.13 0.31
C ALA A 69 -9.39 16.16 0.07
N TYR A 70 -10.07 16.62 1.13
CA TYR A 70 -11.07 17.67 1.06
C TYR A 70 -10.46 19.00 0.57
N ALA A 71 -9.33 19.43 1.14
CA ALA A 71 -8.61 20.62 0.71
C ALA A 71 -8.20 20.54 -0.77
N ALA A 72 -7.72 19.37 -1.21
CA ALA A 72 -7.35 19.14 -2.61
C ALA A 72 -8.56 19.26 -3.58
N THR A 73 -9.80 19.05 -3.14
CA THR A 73 -10.97 19.24 -4.01
C THR A 73 -11.25 20.71 -4.37
N PHE A 74 -10.72 21.68 -3.61
CA PHE A 74 -10.83 23.10 -3.96
C PHE A 74 -9.86 23.50 -5.08
N VAL A 75 -8.67 22.92 -5.08
CA VAL A 75 -7.63 23.14 -6.10
C VAL A 75 -7.95 22.36 -7.37
N TRP A 76 -8.22 21.06 -7.24
CA TRP A 76 -8.59 20.16 -8.34
C TRP A 76 -10.09 19.86 -8.29
N LYS A 77 -10.88 20.81 -8.79
CA LYS A 77 -12.34 20.74 -8.76
C LYS A 77 -12.85 19.47 -9.44
N PRO A 78 -13.59 18.60 -8.74
CA PRO A 78 -14.13 17.39 -9.33
C PRO A 78 -15.26 17.71 -10.31
N LYS A 79 -15.37 16.91 -11.38
CA LYS A 79 -16.44 17.07 -12.39
C LYS A 79 -17.85 16.86 -11.82
N ARG A 80 -17.98 15.99 -10.81
CA ARG A 80 -19.23 15.79 -10.05
C ARG A 80 -19.00 16.24 -8.62
N SER A 81 -19.82 17.14 -8.11
CA SER A 81 -19.63 17.70 -6.76
C SER A 81 -19.89 16.67 -5.64
N ARG A 82 -20.86 15.77 -5.82
CA ARG A 82 -21.25 14.78 -4.80
C ARG A 82 -21.19 13.35 -5.34
N MET A 83 -20.83 12.43 -4.46
CA MET A 83 -20.70 11.00 -4.72
C MET A 83 -21.47 10.22 -3.65
N PRO A 84 -22.09 9.08 -3.98
CA PRO A 84 -22.71 8.23 -2.98
C PRO A 84 -21.62 7.69 -2.03
N LEU A 85 -21.79 7.85 -0.72
CA LEU A 85 -20.80 7.41 0.27
C LEU A 85 -20.84 5.89 0.52
N ALA A 86 -22.00 5.25 0.38
CA ALA A 86 -22.20 3.85 0.73
C ALA A 86 -21.23 2.87 0.04
N PRO A 87 -20.89 3.01 -1.26
CA PRO A 87 -19.96 2.10 -1.94
C PRO A 87 -18.54 2.10 -1.33
N PHE A 88 -18.12 3.19 -0.69
CA PHE A 88 -16.78 3.32 -0.11
C PHE A 88 -16.63 2.66 1.26
N ALA A 89 -17.75 2.38 1.95
CA ALA A 89 -17.79 1.78 3.28
C ALA A 89 -17.04 0.44 3.33
N PHE A 90 -17.39 -0.46 2.41
CA PHE A 90 -16.75 -1.78 2.35
C PHE A 90 -15.26 -1.69 1.99
N THR A 91 -14.85 -0.78 1.10
CA THR A 91 -13.43 -0.59 0.81
C THR A 91 -12.66 -0.07 2.03
N ALA A 92 -13.28 0.81 2.81
CA ALA A 92 -12.70 1.33 4.04
C ALA A 92 -12.52 0.22 5.09
N ALA A 93 -13.55 -0.59 5.29
CA ALA A 93 -13.51 -1.74 6.19
C ALA A 93 -12.44 -2.76 5.76
N ALA A 94 -12.36 -3.08 4.46
CA ALA A 94 -11.38 -4.04 3.95
C ALA A 94 -9.93 -3.58 4.17
N TYR A 95 -9.58 -2.32 3.83
CA TYR A 95 -8.19 -1.88 4.00
C TYR A 95 -7.81 -1.70 5.48
N LEU A 96 -8.73 -1.19 6.33
CA LEU A 96 -8.47 -1.06 7.76
C LEU A 96 -8.37 -2.43 8.44
N GLY A 97 -9.29 -3.34 8.11
CA GLY A 97 -9.25 -4.72 8.60
C GLY A 97 -7.96 -5.42 8.20
N ALA A 98 -7.50 -5.23 6.96
CA ALA A 98 -6.20 -5.74 6.51
C ALA A 98 -5.05 -5.19 7.38
N MET A 99 -5.05 -3.89 7.66
CA MET A 99 -4.03 -3.22 8.48
C MET A 99 -4.05 -3.72 9.93
N LEU A 100 -5.22 -3.78 10.56
CA LEU A 100 -5.38 -4.26 11.94
C LEU A 100 -4.97 -5.72 12.10
N CYS A 101 -5.46 -6.61 11.22
CA CYS A 101 -5.07 -8.02 11.25
C CYS A 101 -3.56 -8.20 11.00
N SER A 102 -2.97 -7.37 10.14
CA SER A 102 -1.52 -7.39 9.91
C SER A 102 -0.73 -6.97 11.15
N ASN A 103 -1.15 -5.90 11.82
CA ASN A 103 -0.48 -5.40 13.01
C ASN A 103 -0.62 -6.36 14.19
N GLU A 104 -1.78 -7.00 14.32
CA GLU A 104 -1.99 -8.02 15.35
C GLU A 104 -1.18 -9.30 15.06
N ALA A 105 -1.07 -9.71 13.78
CA ALA A 105 -0.25 -10.84 13.40
C ALA A 105 1.22 -10.67 13.81
N LEU A 106 1.80 -9.46 13.78
CA LEU A 106 3.20 -9.20 14.22
C LEU A 106 3.47 -9.64 15.66
N LYS A 107 2.44 -9.71 16.50
CA LYS A 107 2.58 -10.17 17.89
C LYS A 107 2.67 -11.70 18.00
N HIS A 108 2.25 -12.43 16.97
CA HIS A 108 2.08 -13.89 16.97
C HIS A 108 2.86 -14.62 15.87
N VAL A 109 3.42 -13.90 14.90
CA VAL A 109 4.34 -14.45 13.88
C VAL A 109 5.67 -13.74 13.90
N SER A 110 6.72 -14.42 13.44
CA SER A 110 8.03 -13.80 13.27
C SER A 110 7.98 -12.73 12.16
N PHE A 111 8.82 -11.70 12.29
CA PHE A 111 8.94 -10.65 11.26
C PHE A 111 9.29 -11.22 9.87
N PRO A 112 10.23 -12.20 9.73
CA PRO A 112 10.47 -12.88 8.46
C PRO A 112 9.23 -13.58 7.89
N THR A 113 8.46 -14.31 8.71
CA THR A 113 7.20 -14.97 8.29
C THR A 113 6.21 -13.94 7.75
N GLN A 114 6.08 -12.80 8.43
CA GLN A 114 5.17 -11.75 8.00
C GLN A 114 5.62 -11.04 6.72
N ALA A 115 6.93 -10.77 6.61
CA ALA A 115 7.49 -10.21 5.39
C ALA A 115 7.24 -11.14 4.20
N LEU A 116 7.46 -12.45 4.38
CA LEU A 116 7.18 -13.48 3.39
C LEU A 116 5.69 -13.49 2.98
N GLY A 117 4.77 -13.57 3.97
CA GLY A 117 3.34 -13.58 3.69
C GLY A 117 2.86 -12.31 2.98
N LYS A 118 3.34 -11.13 3.40
CA LYS A 118 2.99 -9.85 2.75
C LYS A 118 3.50 -9.73 1.31
N SER A 119 4.60 -10.39 0.97
CA SER A 119 5.08 -10.44 -0.41
C SER A 119 4.15 -11.21 -1.34
N CYS A 120 3.38 -12.17 -0.80
CA CYS A 120 2.37 -12.92 -1.55
C CYS A 120 1.09 -12.11 -1.88
N LYS A 121 0.96 -10.87 -1.41
CA LYS A 121 -0.24 -10.01 -1.62
C LYS A 121 -0.64 -9.86 -3.10
N MET A 122 0.30 -9.94 -4.04
CA MET A 122 0.01 -9.84 -5.48
C MET A 122 -0.95 -10.94 -5.96
N ILE A 123 -0.86 -12.15 -5.40
CA ILE A 123 -1.68 -13.29 -5.80
C ILE A 123 -3.17 -13.07 -5.43
N PRO A 124 -3.53 -12.78 -4.16
CA PRO A 124 -4.92 -12.44 -3.81
C PRO A 124 -5.47 -11.24 -4.57
N VAL A 125 -4.67 -10.18 -4.79
CA VAL A 125 -5.12 -9.01 -5.55
C VAL A 125 -5.46 -9.37 -7.00
N MET A 126 -4.65 -10.22 -7.63
CA MET A 126 -4.91 -10.70 -8.98
C MET A 126 -6.18 -11.55 -9.02
N LEU A 127 -6.31 -12.51 -8.11
CA LEU A 127 -7.47 -13.40 -7.99
C LEU A 127 -8.76 -12.60 -7.78
N MET A 128 -8.79 -11.69 -6.80
CA MET A 128 -9.96 -10.86 -6.53
C MET A 128 -10.22 -9.86 -7.66
N GLY A 129 -9.21 -9.45 -8.42
CA GLY A 129 -9.40 -8.70 -9.67
C GLY A 129 -10.15 -9.50 -10.74
N VAL A 130 -9.95 -10.81 -10.83
CA VAL A 130 -10.75 -11.68 -11.71
C VAL A 130 -12.16 -11.85 -11.14
N LEU A 131 -12.31 -12.12 -9.85
CA LEU A 131 -13.61 -12.44 -9.25
C LEU A 131 -14.54 -11.21 -9.17
N ILE A 132 -14.05 -10.08 -8.66
CA ILE A 132 -14.85 -8.86 -8.44
C ILE A 132 -15.07 -8.12 -9.75
N ARG A 133 -14.00 -7.94 -10.53
CA ARG A 133 -14.00 -7.07 -11.71
C ARG A 133 -14.16 -7.80 -13.03
N ARG A 134 -14.17 -9.15 -13.03
CA ARG A 134 -14.13 -9.98 -14.24
C ARG A 134 -12.98 -9.57 -15.18
N LYS A 135 -11.86 -9.12 -14.59
CA LYS A 135 -10.72 -8.61 -15.34
C LYS A 135 -9.99 -9.78 -16.00
N LYS A 136 -9.71 -9.65 -17.29
CA LYS A 136 -8.91 -10.63 -18.04
C LYS A 136 -7.43 -10.24 -17.96
N TYR A 137 -6.67 -10.99 -17.20
CA TYR A 137 -5.21 -10.89 -17.18
C TYR A 137 -4.61 -11.79 -18.27
N THR A 138 -3.51 -11.33 -18.86
CA THR A 138 -2.78 -12.14 -19.85
C THR A 138 -1.94 -13.21 -19.14
N LEU A 139 -1.62 -14.31 -19.83
CA LEU A 139 -0.74 -15.36 -19.27
C LEU A 139 0.59 -14.77 -18.76
N ARG A 140 1.12 -13.75 -19.46
CA ARG A 140 2.31 -13.01 -19.06
C ARG A 140 2.15 -12.35 -17.69
N ASP A 141 0.99 -11.76 -17.40
CA ASP A 141 0.75 -11.09 -16.11
C ASP A 141 0.75 -12.13 -14.97
N TYR A 142 0.22 -13.34 -15.20
CA TYR A 142 0.25 -14.43 -14.21
C TYR A 142 1.68 -14.91 -13.95
N ILE A 143 2.46 -15.11 -15.03
CA ILE A 143 3.87 -15.50 -14.92
C ILE A 143 4.66 -14.42 -14.17
N CYS A 144 4.46 -13.13 -14.48
CA CYS A 144 5.10 -12.03 -13.74
C CYS A 144 4.84 -12.13 -12.24
N VAL A 145 3.57 -12.29 -11.84
CA VAL A 145 3.17 -12.34 -10.43
C VAL A 145 3.84 -13.53 -9.74
N VAL A 146 3.87 -14.70 -10.38
CA VAL A 146 4.53 -15.90 -9.83
C VAL A 146 6.04 -15.69 -9.72
N VAL A 147 6.70 -15.15 -10.75
CA VAL A 147 8.15 -14.89 -10.76
C VAL A 147 8.53 -13.87 -9.68
N ILE A 148 7.83 -12.75 -9.57
CA ILE A 148 8.10 -11.73 -8.55
C ILE A 148 7.86 -12.29 -7.15
N THR A 149 6.73 -12.97 -6.93
CA THR A 149 6.39 -13.53 -5.61
C THR A 149 7.37 -14.62 -5.18
N SER A 150 7.74 -15.53 -6.09
CA SER A 150 8.72 -16.59 -5.82
C SER A 150 10.12 -16.04 -5.59
N GLY A 151 10.56 -15.04 -6.37
CA GLY A 151 11.84 -14.37 -6.17
C GLY A 151 11.95 -13.72 -4.78
N ILE A 152 10.90 -13.02 -4.34
CA ILE A 152 10.89 -12.45 -2.98
C ILE A 152 10.86 -13.57 -1.93
N ALA A 153 10.12 -14.65 -2.15
CA ALA A 153 10.11 -15.78 -1.23
C ALA A 153 11.49 -16.43 -1.08
N VAL A 154 12.19 -16.67 -2.19
CA VAL A 154 13.56 -17.18 -2.19
C VAL A 154 14.52 -16.21 -1.50
N PHE A 155 14.38 -14.90 -1.74
CA PHE A 155 15.17 -13.87 -1.04
C PHE A 155 15.00 -13.93 0.48
N GLN A 156 13.74 -14.04 0.95
CA GLN A 156 13.39 -14.11 2.37
C GLN A 156 13.85 -15.41 3.04
N LEU A 157 13.73 -16.55 2.36
CA LEU A 157 14.20 -17.84 2.87
C LEU A 157 15.72 -17.91 2.92
N GLY A 158 16.40 -17.37 1.90
CA GLY A 158 17.86 -17.34 1.83
C GLY A 158 18.52 -16.46 2.89
N LYS A 159 17.77 -15.55 3.53
CA LYS A 159 18.32 -14.65 4.55
C LYS A 159 18.83 -15.39 5.78
N GLY A 160 18.44 -16.65 5.98
CA GLY A 160 18.87 -17.46 7.12
C GLY A 160 18.31 -16.92 8.44
N SER A 161 17.84 -17.82 9.30
CA SER A 161 17.33 -17.52 10.64
C SER A 161 18.43 -17.08 11.63
N ALA A 162 19.39 -16.28 11.21
CA ALA A 162 20.48 -15.81 12.05
C ALA A 162 19.92 -14.81 13.09
N LYS A 163 19.78 -15.32 14.33
CA LYS A 163 19.53 -14.61 15.61
C LYS A 163 18.10 -14.20 16.01
N HIS A 164 17.05 -14.39 15.20
CA HIS A 164 15.66 -14.02 15.58
C HIS A 164 14.61 -15.15 15.43
N ALA A 165 15.05 -16.41 15.38
CA ALA A 165 14.21 -17.57 15.10
C ALA A 165 13.48 -18.19 16.31
N GLU A 166 13.51 -17.57 17.49
CA GLU A 166 12.88 -18.15 18.70
C GLU A 166 11.39 -17.85 18.85
N ARG A 167 10.76 -17.07 17.96
CA ARG A 167 9.30 -16.91 18.00
C ARG A 167 8.64 -17.97 17.13
N GLU A 168 8.15 -19.03 17.77
CA GLU A 168 7.25 -19.98 17.10
C GLU A 168 6.04 -19.23 16.53
N ASN A 169 5.74 -19.49 15.25
CA ASN A 169 4.57 -18.90 14.61
C ASN A 169 3.32 -19.58 15.18
N SER A 170 2.46 -18.82 15.86
CA SER A 170 1.17 -19.35 16.31
C SER A 170 0.22 -19.51 15.12
N THR A 171 -0.56 -20.59 15.11
CA THR A 171 -1.66 -20.80 14.15
C THR A 171 -2.60 -19.59 14.09
N TYR A 172 -2.88 -18.96 15.23
CA TYR A 172 -3.68 -17.73 15.29
C TYR A 172 -3.05 -16.59 14.49
N GLY A 173 -1.74 -16.37 14.65
CA GLY A 173 -1.00 -15.35 13.90
C GLY A 173 -0.98 -15.60 12.39
N LEU A 174 -0.85 -16.87 11.98
CA LEU A 174 -0.92 -17.27 10.58
C LEU A 174 -2.32 -17.05 9.98
N LEU A 175 -3.38 -17.37 10.72
CA LEU A 175 -4.77 -17.09 10.32
C LEU A 175 -5.03 -15.58 10.17
N LEU A 176 -4.55 -14.76 11.11
CA LEU A 176 -4.63 -13.30 11.02
C LEU A 176 -3.88 -12.76 9.79
N LEU A 177 -2.69 -13.30 9.50
CA LEU A 177 -1.92 -12.92 8.32
C LEU A 177 -2.65 -13.30 7.02
N PHE A 178 -3.25 -14.49 6.96
CA PHE A 178 -4.07 -14.94 5.82
C PHE A 178 -5.31 -14.06 5.62
N LEU A 179 -6.04 -13.75 6.69
CA LEU A 179 -7.18 -12.84 6.65
C LEU A 179 -6.76 -11.46 6.17
N SER A 180 -5.65 -10.95 6.70
CA SER A 180 -5.08 -9.67 6.29
C SER A 180 -4.75 -9.63 4.80
N LEU A 181 -4.16 -10.68 4.25
CA LEU A 181 -3.86 -10.80 2.81
C LEU A 181 -5.10 -10.88 1.94
N THR A 182 -6.14 -11.56 2.42
CA THR A 182 -7.42 -11.66 1.72
C THR A 182 -8.11 -10.31 1.64
N LEU A 183 -8.16 -9.57 2.74
CA LEU A 183 -8.71 -8.21 2.81
C LEU A 183 -7.88 -7.23 1.96
N ASP A 184 -6.55 -7.32 2.02
CA ASP A 184 -5.64 -6.61 1.12
C ASP A 184 -5.95 -6.92 -0.35
N GLY A 185 -6.19 -8.21 -0.65
CA GLY A 185 -6.60 -8.73 -1.96
C GLY A 185 -7.90 -8.13 -2.48
N ILE A 186 -8.86 -7.87 -1.60
CA ILE A 186 -10.17 -7.29 -1.93
C ILE A 186 -10.09 -5.78 -2.12
N SER A 187 -9.39 -5.09 -1.22
CA SER A 187 -9.39 -3.62 -1.12
C SER A 187 -9.06 -2.93 -2.45
N GLY A 188 -7.95 -3.30 -3.08
CA GLY A 188 -7.49 -2.70 -4.34
C GLY A 188 -8.48 -2.93 -5.49
N PRO A 189 -8.84 -4.17 -5.84
CA PRO A 189 -9.81 -4.46 -6.90
C PRO A 189 -11.17 -3.80 -6.70
N LYS A 190 -11.67 -3.71 -5.45
CA LYS A 190 -12.92 -3.02 -5.18
C LYS A 190 -12.79 -1.50 -5.34
N GLN A 191 -11.67 -0.92 -4.92
CA GLN A 191 -11.35 0.49 -5.21
C GLN A 191 -11.26 0.75 -6.73
N GLU A 192 -10.67 -0.17 -7.49
CA GLU A 192 -10.61 -0.11 -8.96
C GLU A 192 -12.01 -0.25 -9.59
N GLU A 193 -12.91 -1.05 -9.00
CA GLU A 193 -14.29 -1.19 -9.46
C GLU A 193 -15.08 0.12 -9.28
N ILE A 194 -14.98 0.73 -8.10
CA ILE A 194 -15.59 2.02 -7.78
C ILE A 194 -15.05 3.11 -8.71
N ALA A 195 -13.74 3.13 -8.95
CA ALA A 195 -13.09 4.06 -9.87
C ALA A 195 -13.70 3.99 -11.28
N HIS A 196 -14.08 2.79 -11.74
CA HIS A 196 -14.64 2.60 -13.07
C HIS A 196 -16.15 2.86 -13.14
N GLN A 197 -16.92 2.41 -12.13
CA GLN A 197 -18.37 2.56 -12.10
C GLN A 197 -18.80 3.99 -11.83
N LEU A 198 -18.18 4.63 -10.84
CA LEU A 198 -18.60 5.96 -10.38
C LEU A 198 -17.72 7.09 -10.90
N ARG A 199 -16.50 6.78 -11.37
CA ARG A 199 -15.50 7.74 -11.88
C ARG A 199 -15.26 8.95 -10.95
N PRO A 200 -15.04 8.72 -9.63
CA PRO A 200 -14.63 9.79 -8.72
C PRO A 200 -13.29 10.39 -9.16
N SER A 201 -13.03 11.65 -8.81
CA SER A 201 -11.64 12.13 -8.82
C SER A 201 -10.80 11.37 -7.79
N VAL A 202 -9.47 11.40 -7.93
CA VAL A 202 -8.53 10.80 -6.96
C VAL A 202 -8.83 11.28 -5.54
N HIS A 203 -8.97 12.60 -5.36
CA HIS A 203 -9.23 13.21 -4.07
C HIS A 203 -10.62 12.85 -3.52
N GLN A 204 -11.64 12.73 -4.37
CA GLN A 204 -12.97 12.27 -3.93
C GLN A 204 -12.96 10.82 -3.47
N GLN A 205 -12.23 9.95 -4.18
CA GLN A 205 -12.12 8.55 -3.79
C GLN A 205 -11.38 8.43 -2.45
N MET A 206 -10.30 9.19 -2.28
CA MET A 206 -9.56 9.27 -1.02
C MET A 206 -10.43 9.80 0.12
N LEU A 207 -11.13 10.91 -0.09
CA LEU A 207 -12.00 11.56 0.89
C LEU A 207 -13.12 10.61 1.34
N ASN A 208 -13.91 10.06 0.41
CA ASN A 208 -15.06 9.24 0.76
C ASN A 208 -14.66 7.93 1.44
N THR A 209 -13.51 7.36 1.07
CA THR A 209 -12.98 6.17 1.75
C THR A 209 -12.50 6.51 3.15
N ASN A 210 -11.78 7.63 3.33
CA ASN A 210 -11.25 8.00 4.64
C ASN A 210 -12.35 8.53 5.59
N ILE A 211 -13.46 9.10 5.11
CA ILE A 211 -14.62 9.45 5.95
C ILE A 211 -15.14 8.20 6.68
N TRP A 212 -15.36 7.10 5.95
CA TRP A 212 -15.75 5.83 6.57
C TRP A 212 -14.66 5.29 7.50
N ALA A 213 -13.40 5.44 7.11
CA ALA A 213 -12.30 5.00 7.96
C ALA A 213 -12.19 5.77 9.27
N VAL A 214 -12.45 7.09 9.26
CA VAL A 214 -12.53 7.92 10.47
C VAL A 214 -13.66 7.45 11.36
N ILE A 215 -14.82 7.10 10.80
CA ILE A 215 -15.95 6.54 11.57
C ILE A 215 -15.53 5.21 12.21
N TYR A 216 -14.96 4.27 11.45
CA TYR A 216 -14.58 2.96 11.97
C TYR A 216 -13.45 3.02 13.00
N THR A 217 -12.41 3.80 12.73
CA THR A 217 -11.27 3.96 13.66
C THR A 217 -11.67 4.77 14.88
N GLY A 218 -12.53 5.78 14.73
CA GLY A 218 -13.05 6.59 15.83
C GLY A 218 -13.93 5.77 16.77
N VAL A 219 -14.93 5.05 16.23
CA VAL A 219 -15.76 4.13 17.04
C VAL A 219 -14.89 3.06 17.71
N GLY A 220 -13.96 2.45 16.96
CA GLY A 220 -13.03 1.47 17.52
C GLY A 220 -12.17 2.03 18.65
N ALA A 221 -11.62 3.23 18.48
CA ALA A 221 -10.78 3.89 19.49
C ALA A 221 -11.58 4.28 20.75
N LEU A 222 -12.84 4.69 20.59
CA LEU A 222 -13.74 4.98 21.72
C LEU A 222 -14.09 3.71 22.49
N VAL A 223 -14.52 2.65 21.79
CA VAL A 223 -14.93 1.38 22.41
C VAL A 223 -13.77 0.70 23.14
N THR A 224 -12.56 0.76 22.58
CA THR A 224 -11.36 0.15 23.19
C THR A 224 -10.68 1.02 24.24
N GLY A 225 -11.14 2.26 24.44
CA GLY A 225 -10.50 3.24 25.33
C GLY A 225 -9.22 3.88 24.77
N GLN A 226 -8.73 3.41 23.62
CA GLN A 226 -7.49 3.91 23.00
C GLN A 226 -7.57 5.40 22.59
N ALA A 227 -8.78 5.94 22.38
CA ALA A 227 -8.96 7.35 22.08
C ALA A 227 -8.43 8.25 23.20
N LEU A 228 -8.82 7.96 24.44
CA LEU A 228 -8.38 8.73 25.60
C LEU A 228 -6.92 8.42 25.95
N GLU A 229 -6.54 7.15 25.93
CA GLU A 229 -5.15 6.69 26.16
C GLU A 229 -4.17 7.41 25.22
N GLY A 230 -4.46 7.39 23.92
CA GLY A 230 -3.60 8.02 22.91
C GLY A 230 -3.54 9.54 23.05
N LEU A 231 -4.67 10.19 23.37
CA LEU A 231 -4.71 11.63 23.58
C LEU A 231 -3.89 12.05 24.81
N MET A 232 -4.11 11.39 25.96
CA MET A 232 -3.36 11.68 27.19
C MET A 232 -1.87 11.44 27.00
N PHE A 233 -1.49 10.33 26.35
CA PHE A 233 -0.08 10.04 26.06
C PHE A 233 0.57 11.15 25.22
N CYS A 234 -0.14 11.66 24.21
CA CYS A 234 0.34 12.76 23.37
C CYS A 234 0.47 14.09 24.12
N ILE A 235 -0.43 14.37 25.06
CA ILE A 235 -0.38 15.58 25.92
C ILE A 235 0.82 15.50 26.87
N GLU A 236 1.02 14.35 27.50
CA GLU A 236 2.12 14.11 28.45
C GLU A 236 3.49 14.06 27.75
N ASN A 237 3.53 13.65 26.48
CA ASN A 237 4.75 13.42 25.72
C ASN A 237 4.74 14.22 24.40
N PRO A 238 4.81 15.56 24.44
CA PRO A 238 4.68 16.40 23.25
C PRO A 238 5.75 16.13 22.18
N ALA A 239 6.89 15.54 22.56
CA ALA A 239 7.94 15.11 21.64
C ALA A 239 7.43 14.13 20.56
N ILE A 240 6.40 13.33 20.85
CA ILE A 240 5.84 12.37 19.90
C ILE A 240 4.99 13.04 18.81
N LEU A 241 4.45 14.24 19.09
CA LEU A 241 3.51 14.93 18.20
C LEU A 241 4.11 15.23 16.82
N ASN A 242 5.39 15.60 16.77
CA ASN A 242 6.08 15.82 15.50
C ASN A 242 6.11 14.53 14.66
N SER A 243 6.37 13.39 15.28
CA SER A 243 6.38 12.10 14.58
C SER A 243 4.97 11.73 14.10
N VAL A 244 3.93 11.95 14.93
CA VAL A 244 2.52 11.71 14.55
C VAL A 244 2.09 12.61 13.40
N PHE A 245 2.51 13.88 13.40
CA PHE A 245 2.23 14.83 12.34
C PHE A 245 2.85 14.39 11.01
N TYR A 246 4.16 14.14 10.97
CA TYR A 246 4.84 13.72 9.74
C TYR A 246 4.35 12.35 9.26
N PHE A 247 4.08 11.42 10.17
CA PHE A 247 3.42 10.15 9.86
C PHE A 247 2.10 10.37 9.11
N SER A 248 1.24 11.25 9.61
CA SER A 248 -0.09 11.52 9.05
C SER A 248 0.01 12.24 7.70
N VAL A 249 0.92 13.21 7.58
CA VAL A 249 1.18 13.93 6.31
C VAL A 249 1.73 13.00 5.23
N CYS A 250 2.73 12.18 5.57
CA CYS A 250 3.28 11.17 4.65
C CYS A 250 2.22 10.17 4.19
N SER A 251 1.31 9.74 5.08
CA SER A 251 0.14 8.93 4.71
C SER A 251 -0.74 9.66 3.70
N ALA A 252 -1.10 10.91 3.96
CA ALA A 252 -2.02 11.67 3.11
C ALA A 252 -1.44 11.88 1.70
N LEU A 253 -0.17 12.26 1.61
CA LEU A 253 0.52 12.41 0.33
C LEU A 253 0.66 11.06 -0.39
N GLY A 254 1.07 10.02 0.32
CA GLY A 254 1.21 8.67 -0.22
C GLY A 254 -0.10 8.11 -0.79
N GLN A 255 -1.22 8.32 -0.10
CA GLN A 255 -2.53 7.84 -0.55
C GLN A 255 -2.99 8.49 -1.85
N ASN A 256 -2.66 9.76 -2.10
CA ASN A 256 -2.96 10.39 -3.38
C ASN A 256 -2.31 9.62 -4.53
N PHE A 257 -1.03 9.22 -4.39
CA PHE A 257 -0.36 8.39 -5.39
C PHE A 257 -0.96 6.99 -5.50
N ILE A 258 -1.39 6.38 -4.39
CA ILE A 258 -2.06 5.07 -4.41
C ILE A 258 -3.35 5.13 -5.23
N TYR A 259 -4.24 6.08 -4.92
CA TYR A 259 -5.50 6.23 -5.65
C TYR A 259 -5.28 6.61 -7.10
N PHE A 260 -4.35 7.53 -7.38
CA PHE A 260 -3.99 7.88 -8.76
C PHE A 260 -3.45 6.66 -9.52
N THR A 261 -2.61 5.83 -8.90
CA THR A 261 -2.09 4.60 -9.52
C THR A 261 -3.20 3.60 -9.82
N ILE A 262 -4.15 3.42 -8.90
CA ILE A 262 -5.28 2.51 -9.09
C ILE A 262 -6.18 3.00 -10.23
N GLN A 263 -6.46 4.30 -10.30
CA GLN A 263 -7.32 4.88 -11.32
C GLN A 263 -6.67 4.89 -12.71
N GLN A 264 -5.37 5.19 -12.81
CA GLN A 264 -4.67 5.29 -14.09
C GLN A 264 -4.15 3.96 -14.62
N PHE A 265 -3.70 3.06 -13.75
CA PHE A 265 -3.04 1.82 -14.15
C PHE A 265 -3.84 0.58 -13.75
N SER A 266 -3.93 0.29 -12.45
CA SER A 266 -4.70 -0.82 -11.86
C SER A 266 -4.33 -1.07 -10.40
N ALA A 267 -5.20 -1.80 -9.69
CA ALA A 267 -4.91 -2.35 -8.37
C ALA A 267 -3.70 -3.30 -8.37
N LEU A 268 -3.54 -4.12 -9.41
CA LEU A 268 -2.38 -5.02 -9.55
C LEU A 268 -1.07 -4.24 -9.71
N THR A 269 -1.07 -3.17 -10.51
CA THR A 269 0.11 -2.30 -10.66
C THR A 269 0.46 -1.61 -9.34
N CYS A 270 -0.53 -1.05 -8.65
CA CYS A 270 -0.33 -0.46 -7.32
C CYS A 270 0.25 -1.47 -6.32
N THR A 271 -0.26 -2.71 -6.33
CA THR A 271 0.24 -3.78 -5.46
C THR A 271 1.67 -4.16 -5.80
N THR A 272 2.02 -4.23 -7.07
CA THR A 272 3.41 -4.47 -7.52
C THR A 272 4.34 -3.37 -7.01
N ILE A 273 3.98 -2.09 -7.18
CA ILE A 273 4.79 -0.95 -6.71
C ILE A 273 4.97 -0.99 -5.19
N THR A 274 3.91 -1.26 -4.43
CA THR A 274 3.98 -1.30 -2.96
C THR A 274 4.73 -2.51 -2.42
N THR A 275 4.61 -3.69 -3.05
CA THR A 275 5.37 -4.90 -2.68
C THR A 275 6.85 -4.73 -2.98
N THR A 276 7.19 -4.22 -4.17
CA THR A 276 8.58 -3.94 -4.56
C THR A 276 9.23 -2.89 -3.69
N ARG A 277 8.50 -1.85 -3.28
CA ARG A 277 8.98 -0.87 -2.30
C ARG A 277 9.49 -1.56 -1.04
N LYS A 278 8.67 -2.44 -0.44
CA LYS A 278 9.04 -3.17 0.77
C LYS A 278 10.26 -4.06 0.54
N PHE A 279 10.30 -4.77 -0.58
CA PHE A 279 11.44 -5.58 -0.98
C PHE A 279 12.73 -4.76 -1.08
N PHE A 280 12.72 -3.65 -1.83
CA PHE A 280 13.90 -2.79 -1.97
C PHE A 280 14.31 -2.11 -0.67
N THR A 281 13.35 -1.78 0.20
CA THR A 281 13.67 -1.26 1.55
C THR A 281 14.48 -2.29 2.34
N ILE A 282 14.04 -3.56 2.32
CA ILE A 282 14.73 -4.65 3.01
C ILE A 282 16.10 -4.92 2.37
N LEU A 283 16.18 -4.92 1.04
CA LEU A 283 17.43 -5.12 0.31
C LEU A 283 18.44 -4.01 0.63
N PHE A 284 18.02 -2.75 0.56
CA PHE A 284 18.85 -1.59 0.89
C PHE A 284 19.33 -1.65 2.34
N SER A 285 18.44 -1.95 3.29
CA SER A 285 18.79 -2.10 4.69
C SER A 285 19.91 -3.13 4.91
N VAL A 286 19.82 -4.30 4.26
CA VAL A 286 20.84 -5.36 4.38
C VAL A 286 22.19 -4.90 3.84
N VAL A 287 22.20 -4.31 2.65
CA VAL A 287 23.43 -3.85 1.99
C VAL A 287 24.07 -2.72 2.81
N TRP A 288 23.25 -1.80 3.32
CA TRP A 288 23.71 -0.67 4.13
C TRP A 288 24.30 -1.10 5.48
N TYR A 289 23.66 -2.05 6.17
CA TYR A 289 24.13 -2.58 7.44
C TYR A 289 25.22 -3.66 7.30
N GLY A 290 25.66 -3.96 6.06
CA GLY A 290 26.73 -4.92 5.81
C GLY A 290 26.39 -6.37 6.18
N HIS A 291 25.11 -6.72 6.19
CA HIS A 291 24.70 -8.10 6.46
C HIS A 291 25.01 -8.98 5.24
N GLU A 292 25.74 -10.08 5.47
CA GLU A 292 26.07 -11.03 4.41
C GLU A 292 24.80 -11.71 3.87
N LEU A 293 24.60 -11.61 2.56
CA LEU A 293 23.52 -12.31 1.85
C LEU A 293 24.02 -13.65 1.34
N SER A 294 23.26 -14.70 1.60
CA SER A 294 23.54 -16.01 1.00
C SER A 294 23.39 -15.96 -0.52
N VAL A 295 24.01 -16.93 -1.20
CA VAL A 295 23.85 -17.13 -2.65
C VAL A 295 22.37 -17.28 -3.01
N MET A 296 21.59 -17.98 -2.18
CA MET A 296 20.14 -18.14 -2.37
C MET A 296 19.42 -16.78 -2.34
N SER A 297 19.77 -15.89 -1.41
CA SER A 297 19.19 -14.54 -1.37
C SER A 297 19.51 -13.73 -2.62
N TRP A 298 20.75 -13.80 -3.12
CA TRP A 298 21.14 -13.13 -4.37
C TRP A 298 20.41 -13.68 -5.59
N LEU A 299 20.21 -15.00 -5.66
CA LEU A 299 19.37 -15.61 -6.69
C LEU A 299 17.93 -15.10 -6.62
N GLY A 300 17.35 -15.00 -5.42
CA GLY A 300 16.04 -14.40 -5.21
C GLY A 300 15.95 -12.96 -5.74
N VAL A 301 16.97 -12.14 -5.45
CA VAL A 301 17.08 -10.76 -5.97
C VAL A 301 17.09 -10.76 -7.50
N ALA A 302 17.93 -11.59 -8.14
CA ALA A 302 18.00 -11.68 -9.59
C ALA A 302 16.64 -12.05 -10.22
N VAL A 303 15.93 -13.02 -9.65
CA VAL A 303 14.59 -13.44 -10.11
C VAL A 303 13.58 -12.29 -10.02
N VAL A 304 13.60 -11.50 -8.94
CA VAL A 304 12.73 -10.32 -8.80
C VAL A 304 13.02 -9.29 -9.88
N PHE A 305 14.29 -8.97 -10.14
CA PHE A 305 14.67 -8.02 -11.19
C PHE A 305 14.23 -8.48 -12.58
N VAL A 306 14.36 -9.78 -12.90
CA VAL A 306 13.85 -10.36 -14.15
C VAL A 306 12.32 -10.19 -14.25
N GLY A 307 11.58 -10.52 -13.18
CA GLY A 307 10.13 -10.38 -13.15
C GLY A 307 9.67 -8.93 -13.35
N LEU A 308 10.33 -7.97 -12.70
CA LEU A 308 10.02 -6.55 -12.83
C LEU A 308 10.38 -5.98 -14.20
N GLY A 309 11.54 -6.33 -14.75
CA GLY A 309 11.93 -5.93 -16.10
C GLY A 309 10.96 -6.49 -17.16
N TRP A 310 10.52 -7.73 -16.98
CA TRP A 310 9.51 -8.34 -17.85
C TRP A 310 8.14 -7.66 -17.72
N GLU A 311 7.71 -7.29 -16.51
CA GLU A 311 6.45 -6.57 -16.32
C GLU A 311 6.49 -5.15 -16.91
N LEU A 312 7.57 -4.41 -16.69
CA LEU A 312 7.77 -3.06 -17.22
C LEU A 312 7.79 -3.08 -18.76
N SER A 313 8.53 -4.01 -19.37
CA SER A 313 8.57 -4.16 -20.83
C SER A 313 7.21 -4.60 -21.41
N SER A 314 6.47 -5.47 -20.72
CA SER A 314 5.12 -5.87 -21.12
C SER A 314 4.15 -4.68 -21.10
N LYS A 315 4.16 -3.87 -20.05
CA LYS A 315 3.37 -2.64 -19.98
C LYS A 315 3.77 -1.69 -21.09
N TYR A 316 5.05 -1.43 -21.25
CA TYR A 316 5.59 -0.61 -22.33
C TYR A 316 5.10 -1.07 -23.72
N ARG A 317 5.10 -2.38 -23.98
CA ARG A 317 4.64 -2.95 -25.25
C ARG A 317 3.12 -2.86 -25.43
N LYS A 318 2.32 -3.14 -24.39
CA LYS A 318 0.85 -2.95 -24.42
C LYS A 318 0.49 -1.51 -24.76
N TYR A 319 1.25 -0.53 -24.25
CA TYR A 319 1.08 0.88 -24.61
C TYR A 319 1.44 1.16 -26.08
N GLN A 320 2.56 0.64 -26.58
CA GLN A 320 2.91 0.79 -28.00
C GLN A 320 1.84 0.20 -28.94
N THR A 321 1.28 -0.97 -28.60
CA THR A 321 0.25 -1.62 -29.44
C THR A 321 -1.10 -0.88 -29.41
N GLN A 322 -1.45 -0.22 -28.30
CA GLN A 322 -2.62 0.66 -28.26
C GLN A 322 -2.41 1.90 -29.12
N SER A 323 -1.23 2.51 -29.12
CA SER A 323 -0.91 3.66 -29.98
C SER A 323 -0.96 3.31 -31.48
N ALA A 324 -0.48 2.13 -31.88
CA ALA A 324 -0.46 1.69 -33.27
C ALA A 324 -1.84 1.36 -33.88
N LYS A 325 -2.89 1.21 -33.06
CA LYS A 325 -4.28 0.97 -33.55
C LYS A 325 -5.04 2.26 -33.88
N PHE A 326 -4.49 3.41 -33.53
CA PHE A 326 -5.08 4.73 -33.78
C PHE A 326 -4.25 5.59 -34.75
N THR A 327 -3.23 4.97 -35.37
CA THR A 327 -2.47 5.52 -36.51
C THR A 327 -2.93 4.82 -37.77
#